data_AF-A0A7V8EW68-F1
#
_entry.id   AF-A0A7V8EW68-F1
#
_cell.length_a   1.000
_cell.length_b   1.000
_cell.length_c   1.000
_cell.angle_alpha   90.00
_cell.angle_beta   90.00
_cell.angle_gamma   90.00
#
_symmetry.space_group_name_H-M   'P 1'
#
loop_
_entity.id
_entity.type
_entity.pdbx_description
1 polymer ?
#
loop_
_entity_poly.entity_id
_entity_poly.type
_entity_poly.pdbx_seq_one_letter_code
_entity_poly.pdbx_strand_id
1 'polypeptide(L)'
;MNVFLLLYLCTSTTHTDCQVIPVQHWVGPDAYQWCVNAIPGLTAALTAANRELHQFDCEIQAASAQPEEQTAQPEFIHQSFRM
;
A
#
# COMPACT_ATOMS: atom_id res chain seq x y z
N MET A 1 19.28 -0.02 -6.70
CA MET A 1 17.98 0.49 -6.22
C MET A 1 17.04 -0.68 -6.15
N ASN A 2 16.31 -0.80 -5.03
CA ASN A 2 15.35 -1.85 -4.78
C ASN A 2 13.97 -1.17 -4.71
N VAL A 3 13.01 -1.67 -5.48
CA VAL A 3 11.66 -1.09 -5.55
C VAL A 3 10.62 -2.19 -5.38
N PHE A 4 9.70 -1.98 -4.45
CA PHE A 4 8.50 -2.78 -4.28
C PHE A 4 7.31 -2.07 -4.92
N LEU A 5 6.50 -2.84 -5.64
CA LEU A 5 5.12 -2.48 -5.91
C LEU A 5 4.29 -2.94 -4.72
N LEU A 6 3.57 -2.01 -4.10
CA LEU A 6 2.68 -2.25 -2.98
C LEU A 6 1.24 -2.13 -3.44
N LEU A 7 0.38 -2.99 -2.91
CA LEU A 7 -1.07 -2.89 -3.00
C LEU A 7 -1.62 -2.50 -1.62
N TYR A 8 -2.34 -1.39 -1.58
CA TYR A 8 -3.10 -0.94 -0.42
C TYR A 8 -4.53 -1.46 -0.55
N LEU A 9 -4.82 -2.56 0.16
CA LEU A 9 -6.15 -3.17 0.23
C LEU A 9 -6.95 -2.53 1.37
N CYS A 10 -7.69 -1.47 1.06
CA CYS A 10 -8.49 -0.75 2.06
C CYS A 10 -9.90 -1.30 2.22
N THR A 11 -10.42 -1.21 3.44
CA THR A 11 -11.81 -1.55 3.78
C THR A 11 -12.78 -0.41 3.47
N SER A 12 -12.27 0.81 3.28
CA SER A 12 -13.04 2.01 2.97
C SER A 12 -12.31 2.95 2.00
N THR A 13 -13.05 3.90 1.42
CA THR A 13 -12.52 4.95 0.53
C THR A 13 -11.81 6.07 1.28
N THR A 14 -11.77 6.06 2.61
CA THR A 14 -10.97 7.01 3.40
C THR A 14 -9.49 6.63 3.45
N HIS A 15 -9.15 5.40 3.00
CA HIS A 15 -7.78 4.87 2.93
C HIS A 15 -7.04 4.94 4.27
N THR A 16 -7.78 4.88 5.38
CA THR A 16 -7.25 4.93 6.75
C THR A 16 -6.99 3.54 7.33
N ASP A 17 -7.64 2.51 6.78
CA ASP A 17 -7.52 1.12 7.22
C ASP A 17 -7.24 0.25 5.99
N CYS A 18 -5.96 0.12 5.67
CA CYS A 18 -5.48 -0.60 4.51
C CYS A 18 -4.45 -1.65 4.92
N GLN A 19 -4.62 -2.87 4.41
CA GLN A 19 -3.56 -3.85 4.44
C GLN A 19 -2.58 -3.56 3.29
N VAL A 20 -1.31 -3.39 3.61
CA VAL A 20 -0.25 -3.18 2.62
C VAL A 20 0.33 -4.52 2.22
N ILE A 21 0.27 -4.85 0.93
CA ILE A 21 0.74 -6.13 0.40
C ILE A 21 1.81 -5.88 -0.66
N PRO A 22 3.05 -6.38 -0.49
CA PRO A 22 4.05 -6.36 -1.54
C PRO A 22 3.65 -7.34 -2.64
N VAL A 23 3.39 -6.83 -3.84
CA VAL A 23 2.92 -7.62 -4.99
C VAL A 23 4.03 -7.92 -5.99
N GLN A 24 5.01 -7.03 -6.13
CA GLN A 24 6.14 -7.24 -7.02
C GLN A 24 7.39 -6.52 -6.49
N HIS A 25 8.56 -7.00 -6.89
CA HIS A 25 9.84 -6.46 -6.48
C HIS A 25 10.81 -6.43 -7.67
N TRP A 26 11.45 -5.29 -7.89
CA TRP A 26 12.47 -5.11 -8.91
C TRP A 26 13.76 -4.59 -8.30
N VAL A 27 14.87 -5.05 -8.90
CA VAL A 27 16.22 -4.62 -8.54
C VAL A 27 16.90 -4.08 -9.80
N GLY A 28 17.39 -2.84 -9.73
CA GLY A 28 18.12 -2.23 -10.84
C GLY A 28 17.97 -0.72 -10.91
N PRO A 29 18.72 -0.06 -11.79
CA PRO A 29 18.64 1.40 -11.98
C PRO A 29 17.26 1.83 -12.53
N ASP A 30 16.60 0.97 -13.31
CA ASP A 30 15.31 1.27 -13.94
C ASP A 30 14.10 0.74 -13.15
N ALA A 31 14.34 0.15 -11.97
CA ALA A 31 13.30 -0.54 -11.18
C ALA A 31 12.09 0.35 -10.86
N TYR A 32 12.33 1.64 -10.55
CA TYR A 32 11.25 2.59 -10.27
C TYR A 32 10.42 2.88 -11.52
N GLN A 33 11.06 3.02 -12.69
CA GLN A 33 10.34 3.24 -13.95
C GLN A 33 9.50 2.03 -14.34
N TRP A 34 10.00 0.81 -14.14
CA TRP A 34 9.20 -0.39 -14.35
C TRP A 34 7.97 -0.44 -13.44
N CYS A 35 8.12 -0.05 -12.17
CA CYS A 35 7.01 0.01 -11.23
C CYS A 35 5.94 1.02 -11.67
N VAL A 36 6.33 2.27 -11.96
CA VAL A 36 5.39 3.32 -12.40
C VAL A 36 4.67 2.94 -13.69
N ASN A 37 5.38 2.31 -14.62
CA ASN A 37 4.79 1.86 -15.89
C ASN A 37 3.82 0.68 -15.73
N ALA A 38 3.94 -0.12 -14.66
CA ALA A 38 3.04 -1.23 -14.36
C ALA A 38 1.69 -0.76 -13.77
N ILE A 39 1.70 0.31 -12.96
CA ILE A 39 0.51 0.79 -12.22
C ILE A 39 -0.71 1.02 -13.13
N PRO A 40 -0.63 1.72 -14.27
CA PRO A 40 -1.81 1.96 -15.12
C PRO A 40 -2.49 0.67 -15.58
N GLY A 41 -1.71 -0.35 -15.94
CA GLY A 41 -2.26 -1.65 -16.36
C GLY A 41 -2.94 -2.39 -15.22
N LEU A 42 -2.35 -2.35 -14.03
CA LEU A 42 -2.91 -2.96 -12.82
C LEU A 42 -4.19 -2.26 -12.36
N THR A 43 -4.19 -0.92 -12.33
CA THR A 43 -5.38 -0.12 -12.03
C THR A 43 -6.46 -0.36 -13.07
N ALA A 44 -6.11 -0.49 -14.35
CA ALA A 44 -7.07 -0.79 -15.42
C ALA A 44 -7.72 -2.17 -15.25
N ALA A 45 -7.03 -3.14 -14.66
CA ALA A 45 -7.56 -4.47 -14.40
C ALA A 45 -8.54 -4.52 -13.22
N LEU A 46 -8.55 -3.51 -12.34
CA LEU A 46 -9.50 -3.40 -11.25
C LEU A 46 -10.90 -2.99 -11.74
N THR A 47 -11.93 -3.52 -11.07
CA THR A 47 -13.31 -3.05 -11.20
C THR A 47 -13.43 -1.61 -10.67
N ALA A 48 -14.48 -0.89 -11.07
CA ALA A 48 -14.69 0.49 -10.62
C ALA A 48 -14.71 0.62 -9.08
N ALA A 49 -15.45 -0.27 -8.38
CA ALA A 49 -15.50 -0.28 -6.93
C ALA A 49 -14.11 -0.53 -6.29
N ASN A 50 -13.33 -1.45 -6.85
CA ASN A 50 -12.00 -1.75 -6.33
C ASN A 50 -11.00 -0.60 -6.58
N ARG A 51 -11.18 0.22 -7.62
CA ARG A 51 -10.33 1.41 -7.86
C ARG A 51 -10.58 2.52 -6.84
N GLU A 52 -11.77 2.59 -6.26
CA GLU A 52 -12.08 3.57 -5.20
C GLU A 52 -11.49 3.13 -3.85
N LEU A 53 -11.40 1.81 -3.63
CA LEU A 53 -10.94 1.23 -2.38
C LEU A 53 -9.45 0.90 -2.36
N HIS A 54 -8.84 0.58 -3.49
CA HIS A 54 -7.49 0.02 -3.53
C HIS A 54 -6.56 0.87 -4.39
N GLN A 55 -5.32 0.97 -3.94
CA GLN A 55 -4.29 1.73 -4.60
C GLN A 55 -3.02 0.91 -4.77
N PHE A 56 -2.32 1.13 -5.89
CA PHE A 56 -0.96 0.65 -6.09
C PHE A 56 0.03 1.79 -5.89
N ASP A 57 1.16 1.51 -5.26
CA ASP A 57 2.24 2.48 -5.10
C ASP A 57 3.64 1.84 -5.24
N CYS A 58 4.63 2.67 -5.53
CA CYS A 58 6.02 2.27 -5.73
C CYS A 58 6.88 2.71 -4.55
N GLU A 59 7.29 1.76 -3.70
CA GLU A 59 8.17 2.03 -2.58
C GLU A 59 9.63 1.75 -2.95
N ILE A 60 10.50 2.74 -2.83
CA ILE A 60 11.95 2.56 -2.97
C ILE A 60 12.52 2.18 -1.60
N GLN A 61 13.09 0.96 -1.48
CA GLN A 61 13.85 0.61 -0.29
C GLN A 61 15.19 1.35 -0.30
N ALA A 62 15.32 2.34 0.60
CA ALA A 62 16.62 2.87 0.98
C ALA A 62 17.37 1.83 1.83
N ALA A 63 18.69 1.74 1.68
CA ALA A 63 19.54 0.75 2.35
C ALA A 63 19.61 0.91 3.90
N SER A 64 18.76 1.73 4.50
CA SER A 64 18.68 1.96 5.94
C SER A 64 17.27 2.40 6.34
N ALA A 65 16.35 1.43 6.39
CA ALA A 65 15.30 1.31 7.39
C ALA A 65 14.57 0.00 7.10
N GLN A 66 14.38 -0.82 8.13
CA GLN A 66 13.39 -1.90 8.09
C GLN A 66 12.07 -1.33 7.55
N PRO A 67 11.26 -2.10 6.80
CA PRO A 67 9.88 -1.72 6.59
C PRO A 67 9.31 -1.50 7.98
N GLU A 68 9.00 -0.24 8.32
CA GLU A 68 8.15 0.01 9.45
C GLU A 68 6.85 -0.67 9.07
N GLU A 69 6.64 -1.84 9.67
CA GLU A 69 5.33 -2.37 10.01
C GLU A 69 4.66 -1.23 10.76
N GLN A 70 4.08 -0.29 9.99
CA GLN A 70 3.22 0.76 10.50
C GLN A 70 2.10 0.00 11.16
N THR A 71 2.28 -0.12 12.46
CA THR A 71 1.33 -0.68 13.37
C THR A 71 0.16 0.27 13.25
N ALA A 72 -0.81 -0.06 12.40
CA ALA A 72 -2.19 0.31 12.63
C ALA A 72 -2.55 -0.34 13.96
N GLN A 73 -2.08 0.24 15.07
CA GLN A 73 -2.71 0.03 16.36
C GLN A 73 -4.08 0.66 16.17
N PRO A 74 -5.16 -0.12 16.14
CA PRO A 74 -6.45 0.48 16.37
C PRO A 74 -6.33 1.06 17.77
N GLU A 75 -6.33 2.39 17.92
CA GLU A 75 -6.64 2.98 19.20
C GLU A 75 -8.08 2.55 19.51
N PHE A 76 -8.22 1.38 20.15
CA PHE A 76 -9.40 1.00 20.87
C PHE A 76 -9.56 2.02 21.98
N ILE A 77 -10.22 3.13 21.67
CA ILE A 77 -10.72 4.05 22.68
C ILE A 77 -11.72 3.22 23.50
N HIS A 78 -11.27 2.75 24.65
CA HIS A 78 -12.13 2.19 25.70
C HIS A 78 -13.02 3.33 26.23
N GLN A 79 -14.09 3.65 25.49
CA GLN A 79 -15.19 4.48 25.98
C GLN A 79 -15.88 3.68 27.08
N SER A 80 -15.52 3.95 28.32
CA SER A 80 -16.23 3.42 29.49
C SER A 80 -17.58 4.12 29.57
N PHE A 81 -18.63 3.49 29.05
CA PHE A 81 -20.00 3.89 29.35
C PHE A 81 -20.24 3.71 30.85
N ARG A 82 -20.40 4.81 31.59
CA ARG A 82 -20.94 4.80 32.96
C ARG A 82 -22.45 5.00 32.87
N MET A 83 -23.21 4.03 33.39
CA MET A 83 -24.57 4.24 33.90
C MET A 83 -24.51 4.85 35.30
#